data_AF-A0A7K4JV73-F1
#
_entry.id   AF-A0A7K4JV73-F1
#
_cell.length_a   1.000
_cell.length_b   1.000
_cell.length_c   1.000
_cell.angle_alpha   90.00
_cell.angle_beta   90.00
_cell.angle_gamma   90.00
#
_symmetry.space_group_name_H-M   'P 1'
#
loop_
_entity.id
_entity.type
_entity.pdbx_description
1 polymer ?
#
loop_
_entity_poly.entity_id
_entity_poly.type
_entity_poly.pdbx_seq_one_letter_code
_entity_poly.pdbx_strand_id
1 'polypeptide(L)'
;PNTGSAEQLYECPICSLTCTNVQILQEHVDLHLEEQHFSEGGNLRDLELAQQLQIEEDKQQRSEEERREKEEFNKLQRQYGLDNSGGYKQQLVKNMEREVDRGRMQPFEYHKRKADMMESLAFGIDDGKTKTSGIIETLCKYYQNENKDVRRVWLSASVDHFHSSLGDKGWGCGYRNFQMLLSSLLQNSSYDDCLRGIVLTPSIPKIQSMIEDAWKEGFDPQGASHFNNRLHGTKAWIGACEIYSLLTSLRIKCQIVDFHKPTGPMGTHPRLLEWILRYYSADNEGSAKVVCTSRPPIYLQHQGHSRTVVGIEERKNRALCLLLFDPGCSSQEMQKLLKQSGDGTSLKMLRRLVGSLKEKQYQIVAVDGVLTLEEKAARCRASRVFTSEKIP
;
A
#
# COMPACT_ATOMS: atom_id res chain seq x y z
N PRO A 1 -42.15 -40.49 -95.51
CA PRO A 1 -41.74 -39.18 -96.05
C PRO A 1 -41.08 -38.33 -94.96
N ASN A 2 -39.79 -38.09 -95.16
CA ASN A 2 -38.90 -37.11 -94.51
C ASN A 2 -38.72 -37.13 -92.99
N THR A 3 -37.62 -37.77 -92.62
CA THR A 3 -36.68 -37.33 -91.58
C THR A 3 -36.44 -35.82 -91.60
N GLY A 4 -36.57 -35.19 -90.44
CA GLY A 4 -36.06 -33.84 -90.15
C GLY A 4 -35.82 -33.74 -88.65
N SER A 5 -34.58 -34.03 -88.23
CA SER A 5 -34.13 -33.77 -86.88
C SER A 5 -34.23 -32.27 -86.62
N ALA A 6 -35.14 -31.85 -85.75
CA ALA A 6 -35.09 -30.52 -85.19
C ALA A 6 -33.82 -30.45 -84.34
N GLU A 7 -32.76 -29.81 -84.85
CA GLU A 7 -31.60 -29.46 -84.03
C GLU A 7 -32.10 -28.56 -82.91
N GLN A 8 -32.07 -29.05 -81.67
CA GLN A 8 -32.35 -28.25 -80.48
C GLN A 8 -31.21 -27.23 -80.35
N LEU A 9 -31.53 -25.97 -80.62
CA LEU A 9 -30.63 -24.84 -80.39
C LEU A 9 -30.78 -24.38 -78.94
N TYR A 10 -29.66 -24.19 -78.25
CA TYR A 10 -29.61 -23.76 -76.86
C TYR A 10 -29.01 -22.36 -76.77
N GLU A 11 -29.66 -21.46 -76.06
CA GLU A 11 -29.29 -20.05 -76.03
C GLU A 11 -28.51 -19.72 -74.75
N CYS A 12 -27.39 -19.00 -74.88
CA CYS A 12 -26.58 -18.56 -73.76
C CYS A 12 -27.32 -17.49 -72.95
N PRO A 13 -27.53 -17.69 -71.63
CA PRO A 13 -28.27 -16.74 -70.81
C PRO A 13 -27.51 -15.43 -70.53
N ILE A 14 -26.21 -15.36 -70.85
CA ILE A 14 -25.35 -14.21 -70.55
C ILE A 14 -25.26 -13.26 -71.76
N CYS A 15 -25.11 -13.80 -72.97
CA CYS A 15 -24.90 -13.01 -74.19
C CYS A 15 -25.87 -13.35 -75.33
N SER A 16 -26.82 -14.26 -75.11
CA SER A 16 -27.84 -14.70 -76.07
C SER A 16 -27.29 -15.36 -77.35
N LEU A 17 -26.06 -15.88 -77.31
CA LEU A 17 -25.50 -16.69 -78.40
C LEU A 17 -26.22 -18.05 -78.48
N THR A 18 -26.69 -18.44 -79.66
CA THR A 18 -27.35 -19.73 -79.89
C THR A 18 -26.34 -20.80 -80.31
N CYS A 19 -26.30 -21.88 -79.55
CA CYS A 19 -25.39 -23.00 -79.71
C CYS A 19 -26.14 -24.26 -80.18
N THR A 20 -25.49 -25.07 -81.00
CA THR A 20 -26.08 -26.28 -81.61
C THR A 20 -26.00 -27.52 -80.72
N ASN A 21 -25.27 -27.45 -79.60
CA ASN A 21 -25.11 -28.56 -78.66
C ASN A 21 -24.93 -28.01 -77.23
N VAL A 22 -25.51 -28.70 -76.25
CA VAL A 22 -25.37 -28.41 -74.81
C VAL A 22 -23.91 -28.38 -74.34
N GLN A 23 -23.06 -29.26 -74.87
CA GLN A 23 -21.64 -29.29 -74.48
C GLN A 23 -20.90 -28.01 -74.93
N ILE A 24 -21.20 -27.51 -76.13
CA ILE A 24 -20.63 -26.26 -76.65
C ILE A 24 -21.18 -25.06 -75.88
N LEU A 25 -22.47 -25.08 -75.54
CA LEU A 25 -23.06 -24.06 -74.70
C LEU A 25 -22.40 -24.03 -73.31
N GLN A 26 -22.13 -25.19 -72.73
CA GLN A 26 -21.48 -25.29 -71.42
C GLN A 26 -20.05 -24.76 -71.47
N GLU A 27 -19.23 -25.19 -72.43
CA GLU A 27 -17.87 -24.64 -72.62
C GLU A 27 -17.89 -23.12 -72.86
N HIS A 28 -18.89 -22.60 -73.57
CA HIS A 28 -19.05 -21.17 -73.81
C HIS A 28 -19.48 -20.37 -72.56
N VAL A 29 -20.39 -20.92 -71.76
CA VAL A 29 -20.78 -20.31 -70.48
C VAL A 29 -19.61 -20.37 -69.49
N ASP A 30 -18.86 -21.47 -69.47
CA ASP A 30 -17.66 -21.62 -68.64
C ASP A 30 -16.59 -20.58 -69.02
N LEU A 31 -16.41 -20.25 -70.31
CA LEU A 31 -15.55 -19.15 -70.76
C LEU A 31 -16.00 -17.77 -70.24
N HIS A 32 -17.31 -17.49 -70.19
CA HIS A 32 -17.81 -16.25 -69.59
C HIS A 32 -17.56 -16.16 -68.08
N LEU A 33 -17.66 -17.29 -67.39
CA LEU A 33 -17.36 -17.37 -65.96
C LEU A 33 -15.85 -17.20 -65.73
N GLU A 34 -15.00 -17.84 -66.55
CA GLU A 34 -13.54 -17.67 -66.50
C GLU A 34 -13.11 -16.23 -66.85
N GLU A 35 -13.72 -15.57 -67.84
CA GLU A 35 -13.45 -14.14 -68.14
C GLU A 35 -13.90 -13.19 -67.01
N GLN A 36 -14.96 -13.52 -66.28
CA GLN A 36 -15.33 -12.80 -65.05
C GLN A 36 -14.32 -13.04 -63.93
N HIS A 37 -13.74 -14.24 -63.84
CA HIS A 37 -12.61 -14.53 -62.95
C HIS A 37 -11.34 -13.76 -63.37
N PHE A 38 -11.07 -13.56 -64.67
CA PHE A 38 -9.96 -12.69 -65.12
C PHE A 38 -10.20 -11.19 -64.87
N SER A 39 -11.44 -10.76 -64.64
CA SER A 39 -11.78 -9.42 -64.10
C SER A 39 -11.66 -9.34 -62.57
N GLU A 40 -10.76 -10.13 -61.98
CA GLU A 40 -10.35 -10.20 -60.56
C GLU A 40 -9.82 -8.88 -59.96
N GLY A 41 -9.97 -7.75 -60.63
CA GLY A 41 -9.69 -6.41 -60.08
C GLY A 41 -10.67 -5.98 -58.98
N GLY A 42 -11.83 -6.64 -58.86
CA GLY A 42 -12.83 -6.40 -57.80
C GLY A 42 -12.42 -6.98 -56.43
N ASN A 43 -11.95 -8.23 -56.40
CA ASN A 43 -11.57 -8.93 -55.16
C ASN A 43 -10.33 -8.31 -54.48
N LEU A 44 -9.38 -7.78 -55.26
CA LEU A 44 -8.23 -7.06 -54.73
C LEU A 44 -8.64 -5.77 -54.00
N ARG A 45 -9.59 -5.00 -54.54
CA ARG A 45 -10.08 -3.78 -53.90
C ARG A 45 -10.88 -4.05 -52.63
N ASP A 46 -11.70 -5.10 -52.63
CA ASP A 46 -12.44 -5.49 -51.43
C ASP A 46 -11.51 -6.02 -50.33
N LEU A 47 -10.47 -6.77 -50.71
CA LEU A 47 -9.42 -7.21 -49.79
C LEU A 47 -8.59 -6.02 -49.26
N GLU A 48 -8.23 -5.06 -50.11
CA GLU A 48 -7.55 -3.82 -49.72
C GLU A 48 -8.42 -2.99 -48.77
N LEU A 49 -9.72 -2.85 -49.05
CA LEU A 49 -10.66 -2.14 -48.18
C LEU A 49 -10.83 -2.86 -46.84
N ALA A 50 -10.97 -4.18 -46.83
CA ALA A 50 -11.04 -4.97 -45.60
C ALA A 50 -9.76 -4.84 -44.75
N GLN A 51 -8.58 -4.85 -45.40
CA GLN A 51 -7.31 -4.59 -44.72
C GLN A 51 -7.23 -3.17 -44.17
N GLN A 52 -7.70 -2.16 -44.91
CA GLN A 52 -7.73 -0.77 -44.44
C GLN A 52 -8.67 -0.61 -43.23
N LEU A 53 -9.86 -1.19 -43.28
CA LEU A 53 -10.80 -1.19 -42.17
C LEU A 53 -10.22 -1.90 -40.94
N GLN A 54 -9.56 -3.05 -41.11
CA GLN A 54 -8.89 -3.74 -40.00
C GLN A 54 -7.76 -2.88 -39.40
N ILE A 55 -6.93 -2.24 -40.23
CA ILE A 55 -5.87 -1.35 -39.76
C ILE A 55 -6.44 -0.16 -38.99
N GLU A 56 -7.57 0.40 -39.45
CA GLU A 56 -8.24 1.51 -38.79
C GLU A 56 -8.88 1.07 -37.47
N GLU A 57 -9.56 -0.07 -37.43
CA GLU A 57 -10.10 -0.67 -36.20
C GLU A 57 -8.99 -0.97 -35.19
N ASP A 58 -7.90 -1.63 -35.62
CA ASP A 58 -6.74 -1.91 -34.76
C ASP A 58 -6.09 -0.63 -34.24
N LYS A 59 -6.08 0.44 -35.04
CA LYS A 59 -5.57 1.76 -34.62
C LYS A 59 -6.50 2.41 -33.60
N GLN A 60 -7.81 2.33 -33.79
CA GLN A 60 -8.79 2.84 -32.84
C GLN A 60 -8.75 2.07 -31.51
N GLN A 61 -8.68 0.73 -31.57
CA GLN A 61 -8.54 -0.13 -30.39
C GLN A 61 -7.27 0.19 -29.61
N ARG A 62 -6.10 0.25 -30.28
CA ARG A 62 -4.84 0.64 -29.64
C ARG A 62 -4.91 2.03 -29.00
N SER A 63 -5.50 3.01 -29.69
CA SER A 63 -5.63 4.37 -29.13
C SER A 63 -6.55 4.41 -27.90
N GLU A 64 -7.61 3.61 -27.87
CA GLU A 64 -8.53 3.52 -26.74
C GLU A 64 -7.90 2.76 -25.56
N GLU A 65 -7.13 1.71 -25.84
CA GLU A 65 -6.32 0.99 -24.85
C GLU A 65 -5.27 1.91 -24.21
N GLU A 66 -4.50 2.64 -25.02
CA GLU A 66 -3.52 3.62 -24.56
C GLU A 66 -4.17 4.71 -23.69
N ARG A 67 -5.37 5.18 -24.07
CA ARG A 67 -6.13 6.16 -23.27
C ARG A 67 -6.53 5.58 -21.93
N ARG A 68 -7.06 4.35 -21.90
CA ARG A 68 -7.44 3.65 -20.66
C ARG A 68 -6.25 3.40 -19.76
N GLU A 69 -5.16 2.87 -20.32
CA GLU A 69 -3.91 2.62 -19.59
C GLU A 69 -3.39 3.92 -18.97
N LYS A 70 -3.35 5.01 -19.74
CA LYS A 70 -2.92 6.32 -19.24
C LYS A 70 -3.81 6.83 -18.11
N GLU A 71 -5.12 6.65 -18.20
CA GLU A 71 -6.06 7.03 -17.14
C GLU A 71 -5.88 6.20 -15.87
N GLU A 72 -5.72 4.89 -16.00
CA GLU A 72 -5.45 3.99 -14.87
C GLU A 72 -4.09 4.28 -14.22
N PHE A 73 -3.05 4.46 -15.03
CA PHE A 73 -1.72 4.83 -14.56
C PHE A 73 -1.75 6.15 -13.77
N ASN A 74 -2.42 7.17 -14.29
CA ASN A 74 -2.58 8.45 -13.57
C ASN A 74 -3.37 8.31 -12.26
N LYS A 75 -4.39 7.44 -12.21
CA LYS A 75 -5.15 7.16 -10.98
C LYS A 75 -4.28 6.45 -9.95
N LEU A 76 -3.49 5.45 -10.37
CA LEU A 76 -2.57 4.73 -9.50
C LEU A 76 -1.47 5.65 -8.96
N GLN A 77 -0.84 6.47 -9.81
CA GLN A 77 0.17 7.44 -9.38
C GLN A 77 -0.39 8.40 -8.30
N ARG A 78 -1.62 8.89 -8.47
CA ARG A 78 -2.31 9.71 -7.45
C ARG A 78 -2.55 8.95 -6.16
N GLN A 79 -3.04 7.71 -6.25
CA GLN A 79 -3.34 6.89 -5.09
C GLN A 79 -2.10 6.61 -4.24
N TYR A 80 -0.98 6.27 -4.88
CA TYR A 80 0.28 6.00 -4.20
C TYR A 80 1.11 7.26 -3.91
N GLY A 81 0.62 8.45 -4.29
CA GLY A 81 1.28 9.73 -4.03
C GLY A 81 2.55 9.99 -4.84
N LEU A 82 2.66 9.36 -6.02
CA LEU A 82 3.77 9.41 -6.97
C LEU A 82 3.50 10.34 -8.16
N ASP A 83 2.43 11.13 -8.12
CA ASP A 83 1.99 12.04 -9.18
C ASP A 83 2.63 13.43 -9.12
N ASN A 84 3.54 13.66 -8.16
CA ASN A 84 4.19 14.96 -7.90
C ASN A 84 3.21 16.13 -7.65
N SER A 85 1.98 15.86 -7.17
CA SER A 85 0.96 16.89 -6.88
C SER A 85 1.21 17.72 -5.60
N GLY A 86 2.44 17.73 -5.10
CA GLY A 86 2.85 18.34 -3.84
C GLY A 86 2.78 17.38 -2.65
N GLY A 87 3.26 17.84 -1.48
CA GLY A 87 3.44 17.00 -0.30
C GLY A 87 2.66 17.50 0.92
N TYR A 88 3.20 17.19 2.11
CA TYR A 88 2.62 17.52 3.40
C TYR A 88 2.23 19.00 3.53
N LYS A 89 3.16 19.92 3.24
CA LYS A 89 2.98 21.36 3.38
C LYS A 89 1.83 21.87 2.50
N GLN A 90 1.82 21.51 1.22
CA GLN A 90 0.80 21.95 0.27
C GLN A 90 -0.58 21.40 0.66
N GLN A 91 -0.65 20.14 1.07
CA GLN A 91 -1.90 19.53 1.50
C GLN A 91 -2.43 20.17 2.78
N LEU A 92 -1.57 20.44 3.76
CA LEU A 92 -1.96 21.08 5.02
C LEU A 92 -2.56 22.46 4.77
N VAL A 93 -1.86 23.30 3.99
CA VAL A 93 -2.34 24.64 3.62
C VAL A 93 -3.69 24.58 2.90
N LYS A 94 -3.80 23.76 1.85
CA LYS A 94 -5.04 23.59 1.06
C LYS A 94 -6.21 23.10 1.90
N ASN A 95 -5.96 22.19 2.84
CA ASN A 95 -7.01 21.68 3.71
C ASN A 95 -7.42 22.71 4.76
N MET A 96 -6.49 23.51 5.31
CA MET A 96 -6.86 24.60 6.21
C MET A 96 -7.65 25.71 5.49
N GLU A 97 -7.30 26.06 4.25
CA GLU A 97 -8.07 27.01 3.42
C GLU A 97 -9.51 26.54 3.26
N ARG A 98 -9.72 25.25 2.94
CA ARG A 98 -11.07 24.66 2.87
C ARG A 98 -11.83 24.72 4.19
N GLU A 99 -11.15 24.64 5.33
CA GLU A 99 -11.82 24.76 6.63
C GLU A 99 -12.20 26.21 6.95
N VAL A 100 -11.45 27.19 6.45
CA VAL A 100 -11.82 28.62 6.49
C VAL A 100 -13.03 28.88 5.61
N ASP A 101 -13.02 28.38 4.36
CA ASP A 101 -14.14 28.54 3.42
C ASP A 101 -15.45 27.94 3.96
N ARG A 102 -15.34 26.87 4.76
CA ARG A 102 -16.49 26.21 5.41
C ARG A 102 -16.92 26.87 6.72
N GLY A 103 -16.25 27.93 7.16
CA GLY A 103 -16.51 28.60 8.43
C GLY A 103 -16.15 27.79 9.68
N ARG A 104 -15.35 26.72 9.53
CA ARG A 104 -14.90 25.86 10.64
C ARG A 104 -13.56 26.28 11.23
N MET A 105 -12.87 27.21 10.59
CA MET A 105 -11.61 27.81 11.06
C MET A 105 -11.66 29.33 10.83
N GLN A 106 -11.23 30.09 11.83
CA GLN A 106 -11.14 31.55 11.69
C GLN A 106 -9.88 31.96 10.91
N PRO A 107 -9.90 33.04 10.11
CA PRO A 107 -8.72 33.48 9.36
C PRO A 107 -7.48 33.74 10.22
N PHE A 108 -7.65 34.31 11.41
CA PHE A 108 -6.56 34.49 12.37
C PHE A 108 -5.94 33.16 12.80
N GLU A 109 -6.78 32.16 13.08
CA GLU A 109 -6.33 30.81 13.43
C GLU A 109 -5.55 30.15 12.29
N TYR A 110 -6.01 30.32 11.03
CA TYR A 110 -5.30 29.85 9.84
C TYR A 110 -3.87 30.42 9.78
N HIS A 111 -3.71 31.73 9.94
CA HIS A 111 -2.39 32.37 9.87
C HIS A 111 -1.47 31.91 11.00
N LYS A 112 -2.00 31.78 12.23
CA LYS A 112 -1.25 31.23 13.37
C LYS A 112 -0.79 29.79 13.09
N ARG A 113 -1.71 28.89 12.73
CA ARG A 113 -1.38 27.49 12.44
C ARG A 113 -0.38 27.34 11.28
N LYS A 114 -0.48 28.21 10.26
CA LYS A 114 0.46 28.26 9.13
C LYS A 114 1.86 28.70 9.59
N ALA A 115 1.97 29.65 10.50
CA ALA A 115 3.25 30.06 11.09
C ALA A 115 3.87 28.94 11.93
N ASP A 116 3.11 28.35 12.87
CA ASP A 116 3.56 27.22 13.70
C ASP A 116 4.06 26.05 12.83
N MET A 117 3.32 25.74 11.75
CA MET A 117 3.69 24.70 10.80
C MET A 117 5.03 25.03 10.12
N MET A 118 5.22 26.26 9.65
CA MET A 118 6.46 26.65 8.98
C MET A 118 7.67 26.55 9.91
N GLU A 119 7.51 26.93 11.17
CA GLU A 119 8.54 26.78 12.21
C GLU A 119 8.88 25.30 12.46
N SER A 120 7.87 24.47 12.68
CA SER A 120 8.03 23.03 12.92
C SER A 120 8.74 22.33 11.75
N LEU A 121 8.41 22.71 10.51
CA LEU A 121 9.05 22.20 9.31
C LEU A 121 10.50 22.68 9.17
N ALA A 122 10.82 23.91 9.57
CA ALA A 122 12.18 24.45 9.53
C ALA A 122 13.11 23.71 10.51
N PHE A 123 12.62 23.39 11.71
CA PHE A 123 13.36 22.58 12.68
C PHE A 123 13.33 21.08 12.38
N GLY A 124 12.40 20.62 11.53
CA GLY A 124 12.21 19.20 11.21
C GLY A 124 11.57 18.40 12.35
N ILE A 125 10.88 19.06 13.27
CA ILE A 125 10.29 18.46 14.48
C ILE A 125 8.76 18.40 14.32
N ASP A 126 8.13 17.31 14.77
CA ASP A 126 6.67 17.19 14.80
C ASP A 126 6.08 18.15 15.84
N ASP A 127 5.00 18.83 15.50
CA ASP A 127 4.37 19.83 16.38
C ASP A 127 3.62 19.22 17.58
N GLY A 128 3.51 17.90 17.64
CA GLY A 128 2.87 17.17 18.73
C GLY A 128 1.35 17.36 18.81
N LYS A 129 0.72 18.09 17.88
CA LYS A 129 -0.73 18.38 17.94
C LYS A 129 -1.60 17.14 17.74
N THR A 130 -1.03 16.10 17.14
CA THR A 130 -1.70 14.81 16.87
C THR A 130 -1.28 13.70 17.85
N LYS A 131 -0.53 14.06 18.90
CA LYS A 131 0.05 13.12 19.85
C LYS A 131 -0.89 12.83 21.02
N THR A 132 -0.96 11.57 21.45
CA THR A 132 -1.62 11.15 22.70
C THR A 132 -0.71 10.21 23.50
N SER A 133 -0.33 10.63 24.71
CA SER A 133 0.57 9.91 25.61
C SER A 133 -0.18 9.19 26.75
N GLY A 134 0.48 8.28 27.46
CA GLY A 134 -0.05 7.66 28.70
C GLY A 134 -0.97 6.45 28.49
N ILE A 135 -1.07 5.95 27.26
CA ILE A 135 -2.05 4.92 26.89
C ILE A 135 -1.61 3.55 27.41
N ILE A 136 -0.32 3.21 27.32
CA ILE A 136 0.22 1.93 27.81
C ILE A 136 0.06 1.81 29.32
N GLU A 137 0.35 2.88 30.06
CA GLU A 137 0.21 2.96 31.51
C GLU A 137 -1.26 2.80 31.92
N THR A 138 -2.17 3.36 31.13
CA THR A 138 -3.61 3.22 31.33
C THR A 138 -4.09 1.79 31.05
N LEU A 139 -3.60 1.17 29.98
CA LEU A 139 -3.86 -0.24 29.68
C LEU A 139 -3.35 -1.15 30.80
N CYS A 140 -2.17 -0.90 31.33
CA CYS A 140 -1.61 -1.65 32.45
C CYS A 140 -2.55 -1.60 33.67
N LYS A 141 -2.99 -0.41 34.09
CA LYS A 141 -3.95 -0.23 35.19
C LYS A 141 -5.28 -0.93 34.90
N TYR A 142 -5.78 -0.82 33.66
CA TYR A 142 -7.02 -1.48 33.25
C TYR A 142 -6.94 -3.01 33.39
N TYR A 143 -5.88 -3.65 32.89
CA TYR A 143 -5.78 -5.11 32.94
C TYR A 143 -5.51 -5.65 34.35
N GLN A 144 -4.88 -4.85 35.22
CA GLN A 144 -4.71 -5.17 36.64
C GLN A 144 -6.06 -5.21 37.36
N ASN A 145 -6.96 -4.26 37.07
CA ASN A 145 -8.19 -4.07 37.85
C ASN A 145 -9.46 -4.72 37.24
N GLU A 146 -9.63 -4.72 35.92
CA GLU A 146 -10.99 -4.80 35.32
C GLU A 146 -11.21 -5.87 34.24
N ASN A 147 -10.46 -6.97 34.20
CA ASN A 147 -10.68 -7.96 33.13
C ASN A 147 -10.73 -9.43 33.58
N LYS A 148 -11.92 -10.04 33.48
CA LYS A 148 -12.15 -11.46 33.80
C LYS A 148 -11.85 -12.40 32.64
N ASP A 149 -11.81 -11.94 31.39
CA ASP A 149 -11.71 -12.83 30.21
C ASP A 149 -10.29 -13.03 29.69
N VAL A 150 -9.39 -12.11 30.03
CA VAL A 150 -7.96 -12.15 29.68
C VAL A 150 -7.20 -12.99 30.71
N ARG A 151 -6.55 -14.07 30.24
CA ARG A 151 -5.68 -14.92 31.05
C ARG A 151 -4.35 -14.23 31.32
N ARG A 152 -3.75 -13.67 30.27
CA ARG A 152 -2.50 -12.92 30.34
C ARG A 152 -2.47 -11.86 29.25
N VAL A 153 -1.80 -10.75 29.50
CA VAL A 153 -1.53 -9.70 28.51
C VAL A 153 -0.06 -9.29 28.60
N TRP A 154 0.54 -9.08 27.44
CA TRP A 154 1.86 -8.49 27.31
C TRP A 154 1.72 -7.17 26.55
N LEU A 155 2.26 -6.10 27.13
CA LEU A 155 2.28 -4.76 26.58
C LEU A 155 3.72 -4.40 26.20
N SER A 156 3.89 -3.61 25.16
CA SER A 156 5.18 -3.01 24.81
C SER A 156 5.68 -2.08 25.92
N ALA A 157 6.91 -1.58 25.75
CA ALA A 157 7.37 -0.37 26.42
C ALA A 157 6.41 0.81 26.14
N SER A 158 6.57 1.94 26.85
CA SER A 158 5.71 3.11 26.65
C SER A 158 5.76 3.60 25.19
N VAL A 159 4.61 4.03 24.68
CA VAL A 159 4.41 4.46 23.29
C VAL A 159 3.47 5.66 23.28
N ASP A 160 3.91 6.73 22.63
CA ASP A 160 3.03 7.84 22.27
C ASP A 160 2.28 7.47 20.98
N HIS A 161 0.95 7.65 20.97
CA HIS A 161 0.15 7.51 19.77
C HIS A 161 0.23 8.77 18.92
N PHE A 162 0.34 8.62 17.60
CA PHE A 162 0.30 9.71 16.63
C PHE A 162 -0.73 9.40 15.54
N HIS A 163 -1.60 10.38 15.26
CA HIS A 163 -2.57 10.28 14.17
C HIS A 163 -2.27 11.22 13.01
N SER A 164 -2.91 10.98 11.86
CA SER A 164 -2.73 11.86 10.70
C SER A 164 -3.27 13.27 10.97
N SER A 165 -2.49 14.29 10.62
CA SER A 165 -2.93 15.69 10.58
C SER A 165 -3.64 15.99 9.25
N LEU A 166 -4.09 17.23 9.06
CA LEU A 166 -4.62 17.67 7.77
C LEU A 166 -3.58 17.58 6.63
N GLY A 167 -2.28 17.54 6.95
CA GLY A 167 -1.20 17.47 5.97
C GLY A 167 -0.92 16.08 5.43
N ASP A 168 -1.18 15.03 6.22
CA ASP A 168 -0.85 13.64 5.87
C ASP A 168 -2.04 12.69 5.87
N LYS A 169 -3.25 13.16 6.20
CA LYS A 169 -4.47 12.35 6.11
C LYS A 169 -4.62 11.73 4.72
N GLY A 170 -4.74 10.41 4.71
CA GLY A 170 -4.91 9.58 3.51
C GLY A 170 -3.63 8.90 3.00
N TRP A 171 -2.45 9.24 3.52
CA TRP A 171 -1.19 8.66 3.05
C TRP A 171 -0.10 8.55 4.13
N GLY A 172 -0.24 9.24 5.27
CA GLY A 172 0.76 9.35 6.32
C GLY A 172 0.96 8.13 7.21
N CYS A 173 0.20 7.04 7.03
CA CYS A 173 0.14 5.94 8.00
C CYS A 173 1.52 5.36 8.32
N GLY A 174 2.36 5.06 7.32
CA GLY A 174 3.69 4.50 7.54
C GLY A 174 4.59 5.41 8.37
N TYR A 175 4.58 6.71 8.09
CA TYR A 175 5.35 7.70 8.82
C TYR A 175 4.85 7.88 10.26
N ARG A 176 3.53 7.88 10.48
CA ARG A 176 2.95 7.96 11.84
C ARG A 176 3.25 6.73 12.67
N ASN A 177 3.22 5.53 12.07
CA ASN A 177 3.65 4.31 12.77
C ASN A 177 5.15 4.32 13.07
N PHE A 178 5.99 4.91 12.22
CA PHE A 178 7.39 5.16 12.56
C PHE A 178 7.53 6.12 13.75
N GLN A 179 6.76 7.21 13.80
CA GLN A 179 6.76 8.13 14.96
C GLN A 179 6.35 7.41 16.25
N MET A 180 5.33 6.55 16.20
CA MET A 180 4.93 5.73 17.35
C MET A 180 6.06 4.79 17.79
N LEU A 181 6.66 4.04 16.86
CA LEU A 181 7.80 3.17 17.15
C LEU A 181 8.97 3.95 17.77
N LEU A 182 9.38 5.04 17.12
CA LEU A 182 10.48 5.89 17.57
C LEU A 182 10.22 6.50 18.95
N SER A 183 8.97 6.89 19.26
CA SER A 183 8.62 7.42 20.59
C SER A 183 8.93 6.44 21.72
N SER A 184 8.84 5.15 21.45
CA SER A 184 9.19 4.09 22.40
C SER A 184 10.70 3.92 22.53
N LEU A 185 11.42 3.98 21.40
CA LEU A 185 12.88 3.88 21.38
C LEU A 185 13.55 5.06 22.09
N LEU A 186 13.02 6.28 21.92
CA LEU A 186 13.52 7.49 22.59
C LEU A 186 13.36 7.47 24.12
N GLN A 187 12.49 6.60 24.65
CA GLN A 187 12.30 6.41 26.09
C GLN A 187 13.13 5.25 26.65
N ASN A 188 13.85 4.51 25.81
CA ASN A 188 14.64 3.36 26.20
C ASN A 188 16.13 3.68 26.07
N SER A 189 16.81 3.75 27.23
CA SER A 189 18.21 4.13 27.35
C SER A 189 19.18 3.23 26.57
N SER A 190 18.75 2.03 26.18
CA SER A 190 19.55 1.13 25.32
C SER A 190 19.81 1.71 23.93
N TYR A 191 19.01 2.68 23.48
CA TYR A 191 19.10 3.31 22.15
C TYR A 191 19.67 4.73 22.20
N ASP A 192 20.04 5.25 23.38
CA ASP A 192 20.50 6.63 23.53
C ASP A 192 21.72 6.92 22.64
N ASP A 193 22.68 5.99 22.55
CA ASP A 193 23.88 6.16 21.72
C ASP A 193 23.58 6.36 20.23
N CYS A 194 22.66 5.57 19.68
CA CYS A 194 22.32 5.65 18.28
C CYS A 194 21.31 6.76 17.97
N LEU A 195 20.57 7.24 18.98
CA LEU A 195 19.55 8.28 18.85
C LEU A 195 19.99 9.66 19.39
N ARG A 196 21.25 9.87 19.81
CA ARG A 196 21.71 11.16 20.40
C ARG A 196 21.36 12.41 19.59
N GLY A 197 21.32 12.30 18.26
CA GLY A 197 20.98 13.41 17.35
C GLY A 197 19.49 13.66 17.18
N ILE A 198 18.63 12.80 17.73
CA ILE A 198 17.17 12.85 17.62
C ILE A 198 16.61 13.07 19.03
N VAL A 199 16.51 14.33 19.42
CA VAL A 199 15.98 14.70 20.75
C VAL A 199 14.45 14.65 20.78
N LEU A 200 13.81 14.94 19.65
CA LEU A 200 12.36 15.01 19.52
C LEU A 200 11.89 14.25 18.29
N THR A 201 10.62 13.84 18.29
CA THR A 201 10.00 13.14 17.17
C THR A 201 10.06 13.99 15.90
N PRO A 202 10.63 13.48 14.79
CA PRO A 202 10.75 14.22 13.54
C PRO A 202 9.39 14.40 12.87
N SER A 203 9.21 15.52 12.15
CA SER A 203 8.03 15.75 11.31
C SER A 203 8.02 14.83 10.09
N ILE A 204 6.85 14.66 9.44
CA ILE A 204 6.72 13.80 8.26
C ILE A 204 7.72 14.17 7.14
N PRO A 205 7.89 15.45 6.77
CA PRO A 205 8.90 15.81 5.77
C PRO A 205 10.33 15.52 6.22
N LYS A 206 10.65 15.62 7.52
CA LYS A 206 11.96 15.23 8.04
C LYS A 206 12.17 13.72 7.94
N ILE A 207 11.15 12.91 8.23
CA ILE A 207 11.22 11.45 8.04
C ILE A 207 11.46 11.10 6.56
N GLN A 208 10.76 11.78 5.64
CA GLN A 208 11.00 11.61 4.20
C GLN A 208 12.47 11.86 3.84
N SER A 209 13.05 12.96 4.32
CA SER A 209 14.48 13.25 4.10
C SER A 209 15.42 12.24 4.76
N MET A 210 15.10 11.72 5.95
CA MET A 210 15.92 10.70 6.61
C MET A 210 15.92 9.38 5.83
N ILE A 211 14.80 9.00 5.20
CA ILE A 211 14.73 7.83 4.30
C ILE A 211 15.58 8.09 3.05
N GLU A 212 15.48 9.28 2.45
CA GLU A 212 16.32 9.66 1.31
C GLU A 212 17.82 9.64 1.67
N ASP A 213 18.18 10.06 2.88
CA ASP A 213 19.56 10.01 3.36
C ASP A 213 20.03 8.55 3.54
N ALA A 214 19.18 7.65 4.03
CA ALA A 214 19.47 6.21 4.04
C ALA A 214 19.70 5.66 2.62
N TRP A 215 18.90 6.07 1.63
CA TRP A 215 19.13 5.68 0.23
C TRP A 215 20.46 6.20 -0.31
N LYS A 216 20.83 7.46 0.01
CA LYS A 216 22.14 8.03 -0.37
C LYS A 216 23.31 7.28 0.28
N GLU A 217 23.13 6.76 1.49
CA GLU A 217 24.12 5.88 2.15
C GLU A 217 24.25 4.51 1.46
N GLY A 218 23.31 4.15 0.57
CA GLY A 218 23.33 2.93 -0.22
C GLY A 218 22.35 1.85 0.22
N PHE A 219 21.41 2.17 1.13
CA PHE A 219 20.34 1.25 1.52
C PHE A 219 19.29 1.14 0.40
N ASP A 220 18.87 -0.10 0.10
CA ASP A 220 17.74 -0.43 -0.78
C ASP A 220 17.61 0.46 -2.06
N PRO A 221 18.58 0.40 -2.98
CA PRO A 221 18.53 1.18 -4.21
C PRO A 221 17.34 0.81 -5.11
N GLN A 222 16.85 -0.43 -5.04
CA GLN A 222 15.67 -0.87 -5.78
C GLN A 222 14.41 -0.19 -5.21
N GLY A 223 14.21 -0.24 -3.89
CA GLY A 223 13.14 0.50 -3.22
C GLY A 223 13.19 1.98 -3.54
N ALA A 224 14.36 2.61 -3.45
CA ALA A 224 14.54 4.03 -3.81
C ALA A 224 14.08 4.34 -5.24
N SER A 225 14.39 3.46 -6.20
CA SER A 225 13.97 3.62 -7.61
C SER A 225 12.45 3.61 -7.80
N HIS A 226 11.70 2.83 -7.00
CA HIS A 226 10.23 2.82 -7.04
C HIS A 226 9.62 4.18 -6.68
N PHE A 227 10.34 4.99 -5.91
CA PHE A 227 9.96 6.34 -5.50
C PHE A 227 10.63 7.43 -6.33
N ASN A 228 11.21 7.11 -7.50
CA ASN A 228 12.03 8.05 -8.27
C ASN A 228 13.14 8.71 -7.43
N ASN A 229 13.66 7.99 -6.42
CA ASN A 229 14.66 8.46 -5.46
C ASN A 229 14.26 9.72 -4.68
N ARG A 230 12.95 9.96 -4.50
CA ARG A 230 12.42 11.16 -3.82
C ARG A 230 11.13 10.88 -3.07
N LEU A 231 11.12 11.20 -1.79
CA LEU A 231 9.93 11.26 -0.95
C LEU A 231 9.59 12.70 -0.55
N HIS A 232 10.59 13.55 -0.31
CA HIS A 232 10.38 14.90 0.18
C HIS A 232 9.57 15.73 -0.83
N GLY A 233 8.45 16.27 -0.35
CA GLY A 233 7.51 17.04 -1.18
C GLY A 233 6.52 16.17 -1.95
N THR A 234 6.47 14.87 -1.69
CA THR A 234 5.46 13.94 -2.23
C THR A 234 4.48 13.50 -1.13
N LYS A 235 3.50 12.68 -1.52
CA LYS A 235 2.56 11.98 -0.62
C LYS A 235 2.77 10.47 -0.67
N ALA A 236 3.99 10.06 -1.02
CA ALA A 236 4.32 8.68 -1.29
C ALA A 236 3.98 7.77 -0.10
N TRP A 237 3.27 6.68 -0.41
CA TRP A 237 3.01 5.62 0.56
C TRP A 237 4.28 4.81 0.77
N ILE A 238 4.71 4.69 2.03
CA ILE A 238 5.87 3.89 2.41
C ILE A 238 5.43 2.60 3.11
N GLY A 239 6.29 1.60 3.10
CA GLY A 239 6.06 0.30 3.73
C GLY A 239 7.17 -0.13 4.67
N ALA A 240 7.20 -1.42 4.98
CA ALA A 240 8.17 -2.02 5.89
C ALA A 240 9.63 -1.84 5.42
N CYS A 241 9.88 -1.83 4.10
CA CYS A 241 11.21 -1.66 3.53
C CYS A 241 11.83 -0.29 3.86
N GLU A 242 11.09 0.80 3.66
CA GLU A 242 11.57 2.15 4.00
C GLU A 242 11.80 2.28 5.50
N ILE A 243 10.92 1.70 6.33
CA ILE A 243 11.09 1.70 7.79
C ILE A 243 12.34 0.92 8.22
N TYR A 244 12.59 -0.23 7.60
CA TYR A 244 13.80 -1.01 7.85
C TYR A 244 15.06 -0.24 7.47
N SER A 245 15.10 0.34 6.27
CA SER A 245 16.24 1.12 5.77
C SER A 245 16.52 2.32 6.67
N LEU A 246 15.47 3.02 7.09
CA LEU A 246 15.57 4.14 8.03
C LEU A 246 16.13 3.70 9.39
N LEU A 247 15.53 2.72 10.05
CA LEU A 247 15.99 2.23 11.36
C LEU A 247 17.44 1.72 11.28
N THR A 248 17.77 0.95 10.25
CA THR A 248 19.11 0.39 10.07
C THR A 248 20.16 1.48 9.82
N SER A 249 19.82 2.54 9.07
CA SER A 249 20.69 3.70 8.87
C SER A 249 20.99 4.41 10.20
N LEU A 250 20.04 4.41 11.14
CA LEU A 250 20.20 4.93 12.50
C LEU A 250 20.89 3.94 13.46
N ARG A 251 21.52 2.87 12.95
CA ARG A 251 22.14 1.80 13.76
C ARG A 251 21.14 1.05 14.67
N ILE A 252 19.85 1.05 14.36
CA ILE A 252 18.87 0.25 15.09
C ILE A 252 18.79 -1.13 14.44
N LYS A 253 18.98 -2.19 15.23
CA LYS A 253 18.84 -3.57 14.77
C LYS A 253 17.35 -3.88 14.69
N CYS A 254 16.86 -4.09 13.48
CA CYS A 254 15.48 -4.52 13.24
C CYS A 254 15.42 -5.63 12.18
N GLN A 255 14.26 -6.24 12.00
CA GLN A 255 14.04 -7.25 10.96
C GLN A 255 12.65 -7.13 10.37
N ILE A 256 12.53 -7.48 9.09
CA ILE A 256 11.26 -7.65 8.41
C ILE A 256 10.91 -9.14 8.40
N VAL A 257 9.69 -9.45 8.84
CA VAL A 257 9.10 -10.77 8.68
C VAL A 257 7.85 -10.63 7.81
N ASP A 258 7.80 -11.39 6.73
CA ASP A 258 6.80 -11.34 5.69
C ASP A 258 5.87 -12.55 5.76
N PHE A 259 4.66 -12.30 6.28
CA PHE A 259 3.55 -13.24 6.27
C PHE A 259 2.82 -13.16 4.93
N HIS A 260 3.45 -13.69 3.88
CA HIS A 260 3.05 -13.49 2.48
C HIS A 260 1.77 -14.23 2.06
N LYS A 261 1.22 -15.11 2.91
CA LYS A 261 -0.08 -15.76 2.69
C LYS A 261 -0.74 -16.14 4.02
N PRO A 262 -2.08 -16.27 4.06
CA PRO A 262 -2.77 -16.76 5.25
C PRO A 262 -2.32 -18.16 5.65
N THR A 263 -2.26 -18.41 6.96
CA THR A 263 -1.76 -19.67 7.55
C THR A 263 -2.84 -20.44 8.33
N GLY A 264 -4.06 -19.91 8.39
CA GLY A 264 -5.17 -20.51 9.13
C GLY A 264 -6.47 -20.53 8.33
N PRO A 265 -7.51 -21.18 8.89
CA PRO A 265 -8.82 -21.29 8.25
C PRO A 265 -9.42 -19.92 7.91
N MET A 266 -10.24 -19.86 6.86
CA MET A 266 -10.96 -18.66 6.43
C MET A 266 -10.06 -17.43 6.19
N GLY A 267 -8.82 -17.64 5.73
CA GLY A 267 -7.88 -16.57 5.41
C GLY A 267 -7.26 -15.89 6.63
N THR A 268 -7.18 -16.58 7.77
CA THR A 268 -6.60 -16.03 9.00
C THR A 268 -5.08 -16.23 9.08
N HIS A 269 -4.43 -15.49 9.98
CA HIS A 269 -2.96 -15.48 10.15
C HIS A 269 -2.50 -15.92 11.55
N PRO A 270 -2.72 -17.17 11.97
CA PRO A 270 -2.27 -17.66 13.28
C PRO A 270 -0.74 -17.54 13.49
N ARG A 271 0.07 -17.79 12.45
CA ARG A 271 1.54 -17.67 12.56
C ARG A 271 2.01 -16.25 12.89
N LEU A 272 1.32 -15.22 12.40
CA LEU A 272 1.58 -13.82 12.76
C LEU A 272 1.36 -13.59 14.26
N LEU A 273 0.22 -14.06 14.80
CA LEU A 273 -0.07 -13.88 16.21
C LEU A 273 0.87 -14.69 17.10
N GLU A 274 1.25 -15.90 16.69
CA GLU A 274 2.24 -16.72 17.40
C GLU A 274 3.63 -16.06 17.40
N TRP A 275 4.05 -15.47 16.27
CA TRP A 275 5.31 -14.74 16.20
C TRP A 275 5.30 -13.55 17.15
N ILE A 276 4.23 -12.74 17.14
CA ILE A 276 4.07 -11.60 18.05
C ILE A 276 4.00 -12.04 19.51
N LEU A 277 3.35 -13.16 19.79
CA LEU A 277 3.31 -13.74 21.14
C LEU A 277 4.71 -14.09 21.62
N ARG A 278 5.51 -14.77 20.79
CA ARG A 278 6.91 -15.11 21.10
C ARG A 278 7.74 -13.85 21.32
N TYR A 279 7.59 -12.85 20.46
CA TYR A 279 8.28 -11.57 20.61
C TYR A 279 8.01 -10.95 21.99
N TYR A 280 6.76 -10.82 22.43
CA TYR A 280 6.45 -10.17 23.71
C TYR A 280 6.63 -11.07 24.95
N SER A 281 6.63 -12.39 24.80
CA SER A 281 6.77 -13.33 25.92
C SER A 281 8.21 -13.79 26.19
N ALA A 282 9.14 -13.51 25.29
CA ALA A 282 10.52 -14.01 25.34
C ALA A 282 11.27 -13.69 26.65
N ASP A 283 11.04 -12.51 27.24
CA ASP A 283 11.84 -12.05 28.38
C ASP A 283 11.21 -12.38 29.75
N ASN A 284 10.12 -13.16 29.80
CA ASN A 284 9.36 -13.32 31.05
C ASN A 284 8.80 -14.73 31.33
N GLU A 285 9.46 -15.41 32.27
CA GLU A 285 9.03 -16.69 32.86
C GLU A 285 8.02 -16.51 34.02
N GLY A 286 7.67 -15.27 34.38
CA GLY A 286 6.79 -14.97 35.50
C GLY A 286 5.32 -15.41 35.31
N SER A 287 4.62 -15.65 36.43
CA SER A 287 3.20 -16.02 36.46
C SER A 287 2.23 -14.82 36.38
N ALA A 288 2.75 -13.59 36.27
CA ALA A 288 1.94 -12.37 36.28
C ALA A 288 0.88 -12.35 35.16
N LYS A 289 -0.29 -11.79 35.49
CA LYS A 289 -1.40 -11.59 34.54
C LYS A 289 -1.10 -10.47 33.54
N VAL A 290 -0.47 -9.39 33.99
CA VAL A 290 -0.15 -8.21 33.19
C VAL A 290 1.36 -8.05 33.15
N VAL A 291 1.93 -8.06 31.95
CA VAL A 291 3.36 -7.91 31.73
C VAL A 291 3.61 -6.66 30.89
N CYS A 292 4.19 -5.62 31.49
CA CYS A 292 4.76 -4.50 30.74
C CYS A 292 6.21 -4.84 30.40
N THR A 293 6.50 -5.04 29.13
CA THR A 293 7.84 -5.40 28.64
C THR A 293 8.69 -4.14 28.41
N SER A 294 10.01 -4.31 28.29
CA SER A 294 10.91 -3.28 27.77
C SER A 294 11.00 -3.29 26.23
N ARG A 295 10.25 -4.19 25.57
CA ARG A 295 10.32 -4.37 24.11
C ARG A 295 9.59 -3.24 23.39
N PRO A 296 10.17 -2.71 22.30
CA PRO A 296 9.49 -1.74 21.45
C PRO A 296 8.21 -2.31 20.82
N PRO A 297 7.25 -1.45 20.41
CA PRO A 297 6.11 -1.90 19.63
C PRO A 297 6.54 -2.43 18.26
N ILE A 298 5.64 -3.14 17.57
CA ILE A 298 5.90 -3.72 16.24
C ILE A 298 5.17 -2.90 15.17
N TYR A 299 5.86 -2.49 14.13
CA TYR A 299 5.23 -1.93 12.93
C TYR A 299 4.55 -3.05 12.15
N LEU A 300 3.29 -2.88 11.74
CA LEU A 300 2.51 -3.87 11.00
C LEU A 300 1.95 -3.26 9.71
N GLN A 301 2.39 -3.79 8.57
CA GLN A 301 1.94 -3.42 7.22
C GLN A 301 0.95 -4.46 6.68
N HIS A 302 -0.04 -3.99 5.93
CA HIS A 302 -0.72 -4.77 4.89
C HIS A 302 -0.94 -3.89 3.67
N GLN A 303 -1.50 -4.41 2.58
CA GLN A 303 -1.74 -3.58 1.40
C GLN A 303 -2.61 -2.36 1.74
N GLY A 304 -2.07 -1.18 1.50
CA GLY A 304 -2.74 0.11 1.62
C GLY A 304 -2.87 0.74 3.01
N HIS A 305 -2.44 0.09 4.09
CA HIS A 305 -2.40 0.72 5.41
C HIS A 305 -1.38 0.05 6.35
N SER A 306 -0.92 0.80 7.34
CA SER A 306 -0.06 0.29 8.41
C SER A 306 -0.59 0.68 9.78
N ARG A 307 -0.25 -0.12 10.78
CA ARG A 307 -0.65 0.02 12.19
C ARG A 307 0.52 -0.35 13.11
N THR A 308 0.40 -0.02 14.40
CA THR A 308 1.43 -0.33 15.40
C THR A 308 0.88 -1.33 16.41
N VAL A 309 1.50 -2.50 16.55
CA VAL A 309 1.15 -3.50 17.57
C VAL A 309 1.81 -3.09 18.88
N VAL A 310 1.00 -2.81 19.90
CA VAL A 310 1.46 -2.37 21.24
C VAL A 310 1.29 -3.43 22.32
N GLY A 311 0.78 -4.60 21.94
CA GLY A 311 0.65 -5.72 22.86
C GLY A 311 -0.19 -6.85 22.30
N ILE A 312 -0.31 -7.90 23.10
CA ILE A 312 -1.07 -9.10 22.78
C ILE A 312 -1.73 -9.65 24.04
N GLU A 313 -3.01 -10.01 23.92
CA GLU A 313 -3.77 -10.72 24.94
C GLU A 313 -3.81 -12.21 24.62
N GLU A 314 -3.65 -13.04 25.64
CA GLU A 314 -4.10 -14.42 25.63
C GLU A 314 -5.35 -14.53 26.51
N ARG A 315 -6.46 -14.92 25.88
CA ARG A 315 -7.74 -15.10 26.58
C ARG A 315 -7.78 -16.43 27.33
N LYS A 316 -8.74 -16.58 28.25
CA LYS A 316 -8.95 -17.84 29.00
C LYS A 316 -9.20 -19.05 28.10
N ASN A 317 -9.87 -18.84 26.96
CA ASN A 317 -10.08 -19.88 25.94
C ASN A 317 -8.85 -20.09 25.02
N ARG A 318 -7.68 -19.57 25.39
CA ARG A 318 -6.41 -19.61 24.61
C ARG A 318 -6.42 -18.84 23.29
N ALA A 319 -7.51 -18.12 22.95
CA ALA A 319 -7.52 -17.26 21.78
C ALA A 319 -6.60 -16.05 21.99
N LEU A 320 -5.86 -15.71 20.94
CA LEU A 320 -4.98 -14.54 20.91
C LEU A 320 -5.71 -13.32 20.34
N CYS A 321 -5.40 -12.15 20.89
CA CYS A 321 -5.94 -10.86 20.43
C CYS A 321 -4.83 -9.81 20.42
N LEU A 322 -4.59 -9.18 19.28
CA LEU A 322 -3.63 -8.08 19.19
C LEU A 322 -4.23 -6.80 19.76
N LEU A 323 -3.37 -5.95 20.31
CA LEU A 323 -3.67 -4.56 20.67
C LEU A 323 -2.96 -3.66 19.66
N LEU A 324 -3.73 -2.95 18.84
CA LEU A 324 -3.21 -2.11 17.77
C LEU A 324 -3.51 -0.63 18.02
N PHE A 325 -2.51 0.20 17.78
CA PHE A 325 -2.66 1.62 17.53
C PHE A 325 -2.82 1.87 16.03
N ASP A 326 -3.81 2.67 15.67
CA ASP A 326 -4.08 3.05 14.29
C ASP A 326 -3.87 4.55 14.13
N PRO A 327 -3.02 5.01 13.19
CA PRO A 327 -2.84 6.44 12.93
C PRO A 327 -4.07 7.12 12.31
N GLY A 328 -5.11 6.36 11.96
CA GLY A 328 -6.42 6.86 11.57
C GLY A 328 -7.32 7.23 12.77
N CYS A 329 -7.03 6.75 13.98
CA CYS A 329 -7.79 7.09 15.19
C CYS A 329 -7.45 8.51 15.65
N SER A 330 -8.46 9.34 15.89
CA SER A 330 -8.27 10.72 16.35
C SER A 330 -7.82 10.79 17.82
N SER A 331 -7.19 11.90 18.22
CA SER A 331 -6.88 12.15 19.64
C SER A 331 -8.12 12.06 20.52
N GLN A 332 -9.30 12.50 20.04
CA GLN A 332 -10.55 12.44 20.79
C GLN A 332 -10.96 11.01 21.13
N GLU A 333 -10.74 10.06 20.21
CA GLU A 333 -11.01 8.64 20.42
C GLU A 333 -9.99 8.01 21.37
N MET A 334 -8.71 8.33 21.20
CA MET A 334 -7.66 7.81 22.09
C MET A 334 -7.81 8.34 23.52
N GLN A 335 -8.26 9.59 23.69
CA GLN A 335 -8.56 10.18 25.00
C GLN A 335 -9.71 9.48 25.73
N LYS A 336 -10.62 8.78 25.03
CA LYS A 336 -11.67 7.97 25.70
C LYS A 336 -11.07 6.79 26.47
N LEU A 337 -9.92 6.27 26.04
CA LEU A 337 -9.20 5.21 26.75
C LEU A 337 -8.64 5.72 28.07
N LEU A 338 -8.18 6.97 28.11
CA LEU A 338 -7.62 7.61 29.30
C LEU A 338 -8.68 7.91 30.36
N LYS A 339 -9.93 8.15 29.95
CA LYS A 339 -11.04 8.55 30.83
C LYS A 339 -11.72 7.39 31.59
N GLN A 340 -11.17 6.18 31.60
CA GLN A 340 -11.67 4.99 32.32
C GLN A 340 -13.20 4.82 32.23
N SER A 341 -13.68 4.45 31.04
CA SER A 341 -15.06 3.98 30.89
C SER A 341 -15.12 2.50 31.32
N GLY A 342 -15.77 2.23 32.47
CA GLY A 342 -15.86 0.89 33.07
C GLY A 342 -16.62 -0.17 32.26
N ASP A 343 -17.07 0.17 31.03
CA ASP A 343 -17.80 -0.74 30.15
C ASP A 343 -16.88 -1.49 29.15
N GLY A 344 -15.59 -1.16 29.10
CA GLY A 344 -14.62 -1.78 28.19
C GLY A 344 -14.93 -1.58 26.70
N THR A 345 -15.91 -0.74 26.34
CA THR A 345 -16.32 -0.49 24.96
C THR A 345 -15.22 0.18 24.17
N SER A 346 -14.48 1.10 24.81
CA SER A 346 -13.36 1.84 24.21
C SER A 346 -12.21 0.93 23.77
N LEU A 347 -12.02 -0.24 24.42
CA LEU A 347 -10.96 -1.20 24.07
C LEU A 347 -11.27 -2.01 22.81
N LYS A 348 -12.53 -2.08 22.37
CA LYS A 348 -12.90 -2.76 21.11
C LYS A 348 -12.18 -2.12 19.92
N MET A 349 -11.89 -0.82 19.99
CA MET A 349 -11.15 -0.09 18.95
C MET A 349 -9.70 -0.59 18.82
N LEU A 350 -9.05 -0.97 19.92
CA LEU A 350 -7.66 -1.44 19.92
C LEU A 350 -7.54 -2.94 19.62
N ARG A 351 -8.52 -3.73 20.08
CA ARG A 351 -8.49 -5.19 19.97
C ARG A 351 -8.70 -5.65 18.54
N ARG A 352 -7.79 -6.51 18.05
CA ARG A 352 -7.92 -7.24 16.79
C ARG A 352 -7.77 -8.73 17.03
N LEU A 353 -8.89 -9.44 16.88
CA LEU A 353 -8.93 -10.89 16.93
C LEU A 353 -8.38 -11.49 15.63
N VAL A 354 -7.97 -12.76 15.68
CA VAL A 354 -7.53 -13.55 14.52
C VAL A 354 -8.49 -13.41 13.33
N GLY A 355 -9.80 -13.46 13.56
CA GLY A 355 -10.81 -13.33 12.51
C GLY A 355 -10.90 -11.96 11.82
N SER A 356 -10.24 -10.94 12.36
CA SER A 356 -10.22 -9.57 11.79
C SER A 356 -8.97 -9.27 10.97
N LEU A 357 -7.97 -10.17 10.99
CA LEU A 357 -6.73 -10.03 10.23
C LEU A 357 -6.77 -10.99 9.04
N LYS A 358 -7.38 -10.54 7.94
CA LYS A 358 -7.68 -11.35 6.74
C LYS A 358 -7.07 -10.84 5.45
N GLU A 359 -6.20 -9.84 5.54
CA GLU A 359 -5.48 -9.35 4.35
C GLU A 359 -4.60 -10.48 3.78
N LYS A 360 -4.36 -10.45 2.47
CA LYS A 360 -3.61 -11.51 1.78
C LYS A 360 -2.19 -11.67 2.33
N GLN A 361 -1.59 -10.55 2.73
CA GLN A 361 -0.21 -10.48 3.19
C GLN A 361 -0.07 -9.45 4.31
N TYR A 362 0.75 -9.79 5.29
CA TYR A 362 1.19 -8.87 6.33
C TYR A 362 2.71 -8.85 6.41
N GLN A 363 3.31 -7.68 6.62
CA GLN A 363 4.72 -7.58 6.95
C GLN A 363 4.86 -6.88 8.29
N ILE A 364 5.80 -7.32 9.11
CA ILE A 364 6.13 -6.64 10.36
C ILE A 364 7.56 -6.13 10.36
N VAL A 365 7.80 -5.01 11.03
CA VAL A 365 9.15 -4.56 11.40
C VAL A 365 9.27 -4.61 12.91
N ALA A 366 10.17 -5.45 13.41
CA ALA A 366 10.44 -5.60 14.83
C ALA A 366 11.87 -5.16 15.16
N VAL A 367 12.01 -4.40 16.24
CA VAL A 367 13.31 -3.92 16.74
C VAL A 367 13.84 -4.91 17.77
N ASP A 368 15.13 -5.22 17.69
CA ASP A 368 15.82 -6.26 18.46
C ASP A 368 17.20 -5.77 18.98
N GLY A 369 17.36 -4.46 19.17
CA GLY A 369 18.57 -3.86 19.76
C GLY A 369 19.30 -2.87 18.85
N VAL A 370 20.62 -2.75 19.04
CA VAL A 370 21.49 -1.76 18.37
C VAL A 370 22.55 -2.47 17.54
N LEU A 371 22.96 -1.84 16.44
CA LEU A 371 24.01 -2.31 15.53
C LEU A 371 25.34 -1.60 15.82
N THR A 372 26.41 -2.38 15.72
CA THR A 372 27.75 -1.84 15.45
C THR A 372 27.81 -1.20 14.07
N LEU A 373 28.83 -0.38 13.83
CA LEU A 373 29.06 0.21 12.50
C LEU A 373 29.34 -0.85 11.43
N GLU A 374 30.01 -1.94 11.80
CA GLU A 374 30.28 -3.08 10.91
C GLU A 374 28.99 -3.81 10.52
N GLU A 375 28.11 -4.07 11.48
CA GLU A 375 26.80 -4.69 11.20
C GLU A 375 25.90 -3.77 10.39
N LYS A 376 25.89 -2.45 10.66
CA LYS A 376 25.20 -1.47 9.81
C LYS A 376 25.70 -1.55 8.37
N ALA A 377 27.02 -1.55 8.17
CA ALA A 377 27.61 -1.64 6.83
C ALA A 377 27.29 -2.98 6.13
N ALA A 378 27.29 -4.09 6.88
CA ALA A 378 26.90 -5.39 6.35
C ALA A 378 25.43 -5.42 5.91
N ARG A 379 24.53 -4.85 6.71
CA ARG A 379 23.10 -4.74 6.36
C ARG A 379 22.84 -3.78 5.20
N CYS A 380 23.59 -2.69 5.11
CA CYS A 380 23.55 -1.80 3.94
C CYS A 380 23.90 -2.58 2.66
N ARG A 381 25.01 -3.33 2.67
CA ARG A 381 25.37 -4.19 1.52
C ARG A 381 24.30 -5.24 1.21
N ALA A 382 23.76 -5.90 2.22
CA ALA A 382 22.70 -6.91 2.06
C ALA A 382 21.43 -6.31 1.45
N SER A 383 21.06 -5.08 1.82
CA SER A 383 19.86 -4.40 1.30
C SER A 383 19.89 -4.09 -0.20
N ARG A 384 21.05 -4.22 -0.88
CA ARG A 384 21.14 -4.12 -2.35
C ARG A 384 20.36 -5.22 -3.06
N VAL A 385 20.25 -6.38 -2.43
CA VAL A 385 19.35 -7.47 -2.82
C VAL A 385 18.39 -7.68 -1.67
N PHE A 386 17.34 -6.87 -1.64
CA PHE A 386 16.46 -6.79 -0.48
C PHE A 386 15.64 -8.06 -0.31
N THR A 387 15.84 -8.75 0.82
CA THR A 387 15.09 -9.97 1.18
C THR A 387 14.62 -9.89 2.63
N SER A 388 13.47 -10.50 2.93
CA SER A 388 12.94 -10.64 4.29
C SER A 388 12.75 -12.11 4.64
N GLU A 389 12.68 -12.42 5.93
CA GLU A 389 12.18 -13.71 6.40
C GLU A 389 10.74 -13.87 5.90
N LYS A 390 10.38 -15.05 5.39
CA LYS A 390 9.04 -15.36 4.88
C LYS A 390 8.39 -16.44 5.72
N ILE A 391 7.11 -16.26 6.04
CA ILE A 391 6.32 -17.21 6.80
C ILE A 391 4.92 -17.39 6.15
N PRO A 392 4.50 -18.63 5.82
CA PRO A 392 5.30 -19.85 5.77
C PRO A 392 6.12 -19.94 4.47
#